data_AF-A0A962UTH9-F1
#
_entry.id   AF-A0A962UTH9-F1
#
_cell.length_a   1.000
_cell.length_b   1.000
_cell.length_c   1.000
_cell.angle_alpha   90.00
_cell.angle_beta   90.00
_cell.angle_gamma   90.00
#
_symmetry.space_group_name_H-M   'P 1'
#
loop_
_entity.id
_entity.type
_entity.pdbx_description
1 polymer ?
#
loop_
_entity_poly.entity_id
_entity_poly.type
_entity_poly.pdbx_seq_one_letter_code
_entity_poly.pdbx_strand_id
1 'polypeptide(L)' 'MISRKQLFAAGLVAGLGLGMTAAANAQSFITIGTGGVTGVYYPTGGAICRLVNKGRKEHGIRCSVESTG' A
#
# COMPACT_ATOMS: atom_id res chain seq x y z
N MET A 1 26.09 34.56 -26.93
CA MET A 1 25.66 33.47 -27.85
C MET A 1 25.46 32.20 -27.02
N ILE A 2 24.24 31.97 -26.52
CA ILE A 2 23.90 30.74 -25.77
C ILE A 2 23.73 29.61 -26.78
N SER A 3 24.61 28.62 -26.72
CA SER A 3 24.69 27.55 -27.71
C SER A 3 23.50 26.60 -27.59
N ARG A 4 22.91 26.17 -28.71
CA ARG A 4 21.79 25.21 -28.76
C ARG A 4 22.06 23.93 -27.92
N LYS A 5 23.33 23.53 -27.77
CA LYS A 5 23.75 22.41 -26.92
C LYS A 5 23.43 22.62 -25.43
N GLN A 6 23.46 23.86 -24.93
CA GLN A 6 23.14 24.17 -23.54
C GLN A 6 21.63 24.11 -23.27
N LEU A 7 20.78 24.35 -24.28
CA LEU A 7 19.33 24.19 -24.16
C LEU A 7 18.91 22.72 -24.06
N PHE A 8 19.58 21.82 -24.79
CA PHE A 8 19.35 20.36 -24.68
C PHE A 8 19.82 19.80 -23.33
N ALA A 9 20.97 20.26 -22.82
CA ALA A 9 21.49 19.84 -21.52
C ALA A 9 20.57 20.27 -20.35
N ALA A 10 20.00 21.48 -20.41
CA ALA A 10 19.07 21.96 -19.39
C ALA A 10 17.74 21.18 -19.37
N GLY A 11 17.24 20.75 -20.54
CA GLY A 11 16.02 19.94 -20.63
C GLY A 11 16.15 18.54 -20.00
N LEU A 12 17.33 17.93 -20.10
CA LEU A 12 17.58 16.59 -19.53
C LEU A 12 17.64 16.61 -17.99
N VAL A 13 18.23 17.66 -17.41
CA VAL A 13 18.32 17.83 -15.94
C VAL A 13 16.95 18.18 -15.34
N ALA A 14 16.12 18.96 -16.07
CA ALA A 14 14.75 19.27 -15.63
C ALA A 14 13.80 18.06 -15.70
N GLY A 15 14.00 17.13 -16.64
CA GLY A 15 13.16 15.94 -16.80
C GLY A 15 13.37 14.86 -15.73
N LEU A 16 14.56 14.77 -15.15
CA LEU A 16 14.90 13.75 -14.14
C LEU A 16 14.36 14.07 -12.73
N GLY A 17 13.98 15.34 -12.45
CA GLY A 17 13.50 15.76 -11.13
C GLY A 17 12.01 15.47 -10.85
N LEU A 18 11.20 15.23 -11.88
CA LEU A 18 9.74 15.14 -11.77
C LEU A 18 9.21 13.71 -11.49
N GLY A 19 10.08 12.69 -11.48
CA GLY A 19 9.66 11.29 -11.34
C GLY A 19 9.68 10.72 -9.90
N MET A 20 10.12 11.48 -8.90
CA MET A 20 10.50 10.94 -7.58
C MET A 20 9.47 11.14 -6.46
N THR A 21 8.24 11.55 -6.77
CA THR A 21 7.18 11.71 -5.75
C THR A 21 6.13 10.62 -5.84
N ALA A 22 6.56 9.35 -5.79
CA ALA A 22 5.66 8.27 -5.42
C ALA A 22 5.31 8.44 -3.94
N ALA A 23 4.18 9.08 -3.65
CA ALA A 23 3.66 9.19 -2.29
C ALA A 23 3.35 7.77 -1.77
N ALA A 24 4.22 7.25 -0.91
CA ALA A 24 3.99 5.99 -0.21
C ALA A 24 2.81 6.19 0.75
N ASN A 25 1.62 5.79 0.33
CA ASN A 25 0.44 5.81 1.19
C ASN A 25 0.68 4.81 2.33
N ALA A 26 0.85 5.31 3.55
CA ALA A 26 1.20 4.50 4.72
C ALA A 26 0.04 3.57 5.07
N GLN A 27 0.07 2.36 4.52
CA GLN A 27 -0.93 1.34 4.81
C GLN A 27 -0.72 0.77 6.21
N SER A 28 -1.77 0.75 7.01
CA SER A 28 -1.77 0.07 8.30
C SER A 28 -2.09 -1.41 8.09
N PHE A 29 -1.28 -2.30 8.68
CA PHE A 29 -1.50 -3.73 8.60
C PHE A 29 -1.94 -4.25 9.96
N ILE A 30 -3.07 -4.96 9.99
CA ILE A 30 -3.59 -5.60 11.20
C ILE A 30 -3.75 -7.10 10.96
N THR A 31 -3.46 -7.89 11.99
CA THR A 31 -3.70 -9.33 11.99
C THR A 31 -4.62 -9.67 13.15
N ILE A 32 -5.69 -10.41 12.86
CA ILE A 32 -6.62 -10.92 13.86
C ILE A 32 -6.15 -12.32 14.24
N GLY A 33 -5.67 -12.47 15.47
CA GLY A 33 -5.47 -13.80 16.08
C GLY A 33 -6.84 -14.42 16.38
N THR A 34 -7.06 -15.64 15.91
CA THR A 34 -8.37 -16.31 16.04
C THR A 34 -8.29 -17.48 17.04
N GLY A 35 -8.44 -18.71 16.56
CA GLY A 35 -8.25 -19.95 17.30
C GLY A 35 -7.82 -21.01 16.29
N GLY A 36 -8.15 -22.29 16.52
CA GLY A 36 -7.90 -23.33 15.52
C GLY A 36 -8.70 -23.11 14.23
N VAL A 37 -8.12 -23.53 13.09
CA VAL A 37 -8.73 -23.38 11.75
C VAL A 37 -10.08 -24.09 11.57
N THR A 38 -10.36 -25.11 12.40
CA THR A 38 -11.65 -25.84 12.44
C THR A 38 -12.68 -25.19 13.36
N GLY A 39 -12.25 -24.25 14.20
CA GLY A 39 -13.14 -23.48 15.08
C GLY A 39 -13.92 -22.40 14.31
N VAL A 40 -14.89 -21.79 14.98
CA VAL A 40 -15.75 -20.77 14.35
C VAL A 40 -14.99 -19.44 14.15
N TYR A 41 -14.01 -19.13 15.00
CA TYR A 41 -13.35 -17.83 14.97
C TYR A 41 -12.43 -17.62 13.76
N TYR A 42 -11.87 -18.68 13.18
CA TYR A 42 -11.06 -18.57 11.96
C TYR A 42 -11.87 -18.05 10.75
N PRO A 43 -13.00 -18.67 10.35
CA PRO A 43 -13.84 -18.12 9.29
C PRO A 43 -14.54 -16.81 9.68
N THR A 44 -14.89 -16.60 10.95
CA THR A 44 -15.44 -15.32 11.43
C THR A 44 -14.44 -14.17 11.23
N GLY A 45 -13.18 -14.35 11.64
CA GLY A 45 -12.12 -13.38 11.40
C GLY A 45 -11.90 -13.14 9.90
N GLY A 46 -11.97 -14.19 9.08
CA GLY A 46 -11.85 -14.07 7.62
C GLY A 46 -12.96 -13.21 7.00
N ALA A 47 -14.20 -13.36 7.48
CA ALA A 47 -15.32 -12.52 7.06
C ALA A 47 -15.13 -11.06 7.48
N ILE A 48 -14.64 -10.81 8.71
CA ILE A 48 -14.31 -9.46 9.19
C ILE A 48 -13.22 -8.83 8.32
N CYS A 49 -12.11 -9.53 8.10
CA CYS A 49 -11.03 -9.02 7.26
C CYS A 49 -11.47 -8.80 5.80
N ARG A 50 -12.41 -9.57 5.27
CA ARG A 50 -12.99 -9.31 3.94
C ARG A 50 -13.70 -7.96 3.88
N LEU A 51 -14.47 -7.60 4.91
CA LEU A 51 -15.15 -6.30 4.98
C LEU A 51 -14.15 -5.15 5.15
N VAL A 52 -13.20 -5.28 6.07
CA VAL A 52 -12.14 -4.26 6.27
C VAL A 52 -11.33 -4.04 5.00
N ASN A 53 -10.93 -5.12 4.32
CA ASN A 53 -10.17 -4.99 3.07
C ASN A 53 -10.98 -4.36 1.93
N LYS A 54 -12.31 -4.46 1.95
CA LYS A 54 -13.18 -3.77 0.99
C LYS A 54 -13.13 -2.25 1.19
N GLY A 55 -13.11 -1.78 2.44
CA GLY A 55 -12.96 -0.37 2.82
C GLY A 55 -11.53 0.17 2.75
N ARG A 56 -10.53 -0.66 2.41
CA ARG A 56 -9.09 -0.29 2.45
C ARG A 56 -8.77 1.02 1.74
N LYS A 57 -9.46 1.37 0.66
CA LYS A 57 -9.22 2.63 -0.07
C LYS A 57 -9.59 3.87 0.75
N GLU A 58 -10.54 3.75 1.66
CA GLU A 58 -11.06 4.84 2.49
C GLU A 58 -10.21 5.03 3.75
N HIS A 59 -9.86 3.92 4.42
CA HIS A 59 -9.17 3.97 5.72
C HIS A 59 -7.71 3.49 5.69
N GLY A 60 -7.19 2.98 4.56
CA GLY A 60 -5.79 2.55 4.41
C GLY A 60 -5.39 1.27 5.14
N ILE A 61 -6.34 0.54 5.75
CA ILE A 61 -6.06 -0.65 6.57
C ILE A 61 -6.12 -1.91 5.71
N ARG A 62 -5.13 -2.78 5.88
CA ARG A 62 -5.08 -4.13 5.34
C ARG A 62 -5.17 -5.14 6.48
N CYS A 63 -6.13 -6.04 6.40
CA CYS A 63 -6.44 -7.02 7.43
C CYS A 63 -6.09 -8.45 6.97
N SER A 64 -5.49 -9.22 7.86
CA SER A 64 -5.27 -10.67 7.73
C SER A 64 -5.73 -11.42 8.98
N VAL A 65 -5.95 -12.73 8.85
CA VAL A 65 -6.27 -13.64 9.96
C VAL A 65 -5.15 -14.64 10.16
N GLU A 66 -4.88 -14.98 11.41
CA GLU A 66 -3.90 -15.98 11.82
C GLU A 66 -4.55 -17.02 12.74
N SER A 67 -4.16 -18.29 12.58
CA SER A 67 -4.56 -19.37 13.49
C SER A 67 -3.65 -19.35 14.71
N THR A 68 -4.22 -19.25 15.91
CA THR A 68 -3.45 -19.16 17.16
C THR A 68 -3.72 -20.32 18.12
N GLY A 69 -4.47 -21.34 17.67
CA GLY A 69 -4.82 -22.53 18.45
C GLY A 69 -4.79 -23.79 17.62
#